data_AF-B8C9Y9-F1
#
_entry.id   AF-B8C9Y9-F1
#
_cell.length_a   1.000
_cell.length_b   1.000
_cell.length_c   1.000
_cell.angle_alpha   90.00
_cell.angle_beta   90.00
_cell.angle_gamma   90.00
#
_symmetry.space_group_name_H-M   'P 1'
#
loop_
_entity.id
_entity.type
_entity.pdbx_description
1 polymer ?
#
loop_
_entity_poly.entity_id
_entity_poly.type
_entity_poly.pdbx_seq_one_letter_code
_entity_poly.pdbx_strand_id
1 'polypeptide(L)'
;MSPNYIIINSNNNSSDGSLVDFPSRGREMSTSTEYSDMMDVKATTPNSMRRQLTVTFASMAEVSLIDKPPQDDIDKTWNSKQEMNAFKRTLLNDGRRMAKFLATTPRGNVTNDELVNCIGIEFLLSPELLAKARDGKRLHSAAVLSEQARQRVFGVCNADDLARISRDNTRSSRRRAHTIATMYQQM
;
A
#
# COMPACT_ATOMS: atom_id res chain seq x y z
N MET A 1 8.06 30.13 4.58
CA MET A 1 7.42 29.22 5.54
C MET A 1 7.59 27.81 5.00
N SER A 2 8.49 27.03 5.60
CA SER A 2 8.83 25.67 5.14
C SER A 2 7.95 24.64 5.85
N PRO A 3 7.47 23.59 5.16
CA PRO A 3 6.64 22.55 5.78
C PRO A 3 7.52 21.64 6.64
N ASN A 4 7.16 21.51 7.92
CA ASN A 4 7.76 20.56 8.86
C ASN A 4 7.20 19.16 8.61
N TYR A 5 8.05 18.14 8.69
CA TYR A 5 7.63 16.74 8.62
C TYR A 5 7.72 16.10 10.01
N ILE A 6 6.72 15.29 10.35
CA ILE A 6 6.63 14.58 11.61
C ILE A 6 7.16 13.16 11.39
N ILE A 7 8.22 12.80 12.10
CA ILE A 7 8.71 11.42 12.18
C ILE A 7 8.32 10.88 13.57
N ILE A 8 7.51 9.83 13.60
CA ILE A 8 7.10 9.16 14.83
C ILE A 8 8.05 7.98 15.03
N ASN A 9 8.96 8.09 16.00
CA ASN A 9 9.83 6.98 16.40
C ASN A 9 9.15 6.20 17.52
N SER A 10 8.55 5.06 17.18
CA SER A 10 8.08 4.10 18.17
C SER A 10 9.27 3.27 18.63
N ASN A 11 9.86 3.63 19.77
CA ASN A 11 10.97 2.90 20.36
C ASN A 11 10.44 1.62 21.02
N ASN A 12 10.14 0.59 20.21
CA ASN A 12 9.68 -0.70 20.69
C ASN A 12 10.77 -1.76 20.45
N ASN A 13 11.50 -2.10 21.50
CA ASN A 13 12.24 -3.36 21.62
C ASN A 13 11.30 -4.57 21.75
N SER A 14 10.25 -4.64 20.93
CA SER A 14 9.39 -5.81 20.83
C SER A 14 8.89 -5.95 19.40
N SER A 15 9.29 -7.05 18.80
CA SER A 15 8.84 -7.54 17.50
C SER A 15 7.32 -7.77 17.51
N ASP A 16 6.54 -6.81 17.00
CA ASP A 16 5.33 -7.09 16.22
C ASP A 16 4.75 -5.82 15.56
N GLY A 17 4.24 -5.99 14.34
CA GLY A 17 3.97 -4.93 13.37
C GLY A 17 2.98 -3.84 13.80
N SER A 18 3.39 -2.58 13.63
CA SER A 18 2.57 -1.40 13.93
C SER A 18 1.68 -0.98 12.76
N LEU A 19 0.36 -0.92 12.99
CA LEU A 19 -0.63 -0.24 12.13
C LEU A 19 -1.04 1.07 12.84
N VAL A 20 -0.87 2.22 12.17
CA VAL A 20 -1.17 3.56 12.72
C VAL A 20 -2.58 3.98 12.32
N ASP A 21 -3.42 4.35 13.30
CA ASP A 21 -4.74 4.96 13.12
C ASP A 21 -4.65 6.48 13.35
N PHE A 22 -5.26 7.29 12.49
CA PHE A 22 -5.21 8.76 12.58
C PHE A 22 -6.51 9.32 13.15
N PRO A 23 -6.48 10.25 14.12
CA PRO A 23 -7.69 10.80 14.73
C PRO A 23 -8.49 11.64 13.73
N SER A 24 -9.78 11.31 13.59
CA SER A 24 -10.75 12.07 12.81
C SER A 24 -11.30 13.21 13.68
N ARG A 25 -10.98 14.45 13.34
CA ARG A 25 -11.52 15.64 14.02
C ARG A 25 -13.03 15.71 13.75
N GLY A 26 -13.84 15.28 14.72
CA GLY A 26 -15.30 15.26 14.64
C GLY A 26 -15.87 16.67 14.49
N ARG A 27 -16.67 16.87 13.45
CA ARG A 27 -17.66 17.95 13.40
C ARG A 27 -18.95 17.34 13.92
N GLU A 28 -19.23 17.57 15.20
CA GLU A 28 -20.50 17.20 15.82
C GLU A 28 -21.62 17.98 15.14
N MET A 29 -22.58 17.27 14.57
CA MET A 29 -23.89 17.82 14.21
C MET A 29 -24.92 16.83 14.75
N SER A 30 -25.49 17.19 15.89
CA SER A 30 -26.60 16.47 16.51
C SER A 30 -27.82 16.59 15.61
N THR A 31 -28.32 15.46 15.12
CA THR A 31 -29.71 15.34 14.72
C THR A 31 -30.27 14.08 15.35
N SER A 32 -31.03 14.29 16.42
CA SER A 32 -31.93 13.31 17.01
C SER A 32 -32.97 12.91 15.96
N THR A 33 -33.05 11.61 15.66
CA THR A 33 -34.24 11.03 15.06
C THR A 33 -34.46 9.66 15.70
N GLU A 34 -35.44 9.60 16.60
CA GLU A 34 -36.05 8.37 17.08
C GLU A 34 -36.67 7.61 15.90
N TYR A 35 -36.39 6.31 15.79
CA TYR A 35 -37.30 5.38 15.10
C TYR A 35 -37.34 4.03 15.81
N SER A 36 -38.57 3.53 15.87
CA SER A 36 -39.11 2.37 16.55
C SER A 36 -38.35 1.05 16.38
N ASP A 37 -38.18 0.43 17.55
CA ASP A 37 -38.45 -0.97 17.87
C ASP A 37 -39.28 -1.74 16.81
N MET A 38 -38.65 -2.72 16.15
CA MET A 38 -39.26 -4.00 15.78
C MET A 38 -38.27 -4.89 15.00
N MET A 39 -38.00 -6.07 15.55
CA MET A 39 -37.69 -7.37 14.92
C MET A 39 -36.57 -8.09 15.69
N ASP A 40 -37.00 -8.88 16.68
CA ASP A 40 -36.21 -9.87 17.42
C ASP A 40 -35.88 -11.04 16.48
N VAL A 41 -34.68 -11.02 15.89
CA VAL A 41 -34.12 -12.16 15.15
C VAL A 41 -33.02 -12.76 15.99
N LYS A 42 -33.35 -13.87 16.65
CA LYS A 42 -32.46 -14.69 17.48
C LYS A 42 -31.36 -15.31 16.61
N ALA A 43 -30.23 -14.61 16.48
CA ALA A 43 -29.05 -15.11 15.79
C ALA A 43 -28.22 -16.02 16.71
N THR A 44 -28.08 -17.28 16.31
CA THR A 44 -27.16 -18.26 16.90
C THR A 44 -25.72 -17.72 16.82
N THR A 45 -25.09 -17.51 17.98
CA THR A 45 -23.72 -17.02 18.11
C THR A 45 -22.71 -18.12 17.76
N PRO A 46 -21.86 -17.96 16.73
CA PRO A 46 -20.67 -18.78 16.61
C PRO A 46 -19.67 -18.29 17.65
N ASN A 47 -19.44 -19.15 18.65
CA ASN A 47 -18.44 -19.00 19.69
C ASN A 47 -17.03 -19.05 19.06
N SER A 48 -16.60 -17.94 18.47
CA SER A 48 -15.21 -17.68 18.15
C SER A 48 -14.61 -17.01 19.37
N MET A 49 -13.66 -17.69 20.03
CA MET A 49 -12.74 -17.05 20.97
C MET A 49 -11.97 -15.96 20.22
N ARG A 50 -12.60 -14.79 20.07
CA ARG A 50 -11.94 -13.57 19.62
C ARG A 50 -10.93 -13.23 20.71
N ARG A 51 -9.65 -13.48 20.42
CA ARG A 51 -8.56 -12.89 21.21
C ARG A 51 -8.77 -11.38 21.13
N GLN A 52 -9.34 -10.80 22.18
CA GLN A 52 -9.37 -9.36 22.35
C GLN A 52 -7.92 -8.94 22.54
N LEU A 53 -7.28 -8.53 21.46
CA LEU A 53 -6.02 -7.83 21.53
C LEU A 53 -6.33 -6.47 22.15
N THR A 54 -6.02 -6.32 23.43
CA THR A 54 -6.17 -5.06 24.14
C THR A 54 -5.15 -4.09 23.58
N VAL A 55 -5.60 -3.22 22.67
CA VAL A 55 -4.77 -2.12 22.17
C VAL A 55 -4.68 -1.10 23.29
N THR A 56 -3.48 -0.98 23.87
CA THR A 56 -3.16 0.10 24.79
C THR A 56 -2.33 1.12 24.02
N PHE A 57 -2.76 2.37 24.05
CA PHE A 57 -1.93 3.46 23.57
C PHE A 57 -0.86 3.74 24.62
N ALA A 58 0.36 4.03 24.17
CA ALA A 58 1.36 4.58 25.07
C ALA A 58 0.78 5.85 25.72
N SER A 59 0.90 5.95 27.04
CA SER A 59 0.39 7.10 27.79
C SER A 59 1.06 8.42 27.37
N MET A 60 2.26 8.32 26.79
CA MET A 60 3.02 9.43 26.24
C MET A 60 3.68 9.01 24.92
N ALA A 61 3.70 9.93 23.96
CA ALA A 61 4.48 9.81 22.74
C ALA A 61 5.53 10.92 22.73
N GLU A 62 6.79 10.56 22.50
CA GLU A 62 7.87 11.54 22.36
C GLU A 62 7.91 12.03 20.91
N VAL A 63 7.69 13.33 20.73
CA VAL A 63 7.80 13.98 19.43
C VAL A 63 9.09 14.80 19.43
N SER A 64 10.08 14.32 18.67
CA SER A 64 11.28 15.11 18.41
C SER A 64 11.07 15.98 17.17
N LEU A 65 11.24 17.29 17.31
CA LEU A 65 11.35 18.19 16.16
C LEU A 65 12.76 18.04 15.59
N ILE A 66 12.86 17.38 14.44
CA ILE A 66 14.13 17.26 13.72
C ILE A 66 14.18 18.42 12.72
N ASP A 67 15.15 19.30 12.89
CA ASP A 67 15.40 20.37 11.93
C ASP A 67 15.67 19.76 10.55
N LYS A 68 15.16 20.42 9.50
CA LYS A 68 15.44 20.00 8.14
C LYS A 68 16.98 19.96 7.97
N PRO A 69 17.57 18.82 7.57
CA PRO A 69 19.00 18.75 7.36
C PRO A 69 19.44 19.80 6.32
N PRO A 70 20.67 20.32 6.44
CA PRO A 70 21.27 21.18 5.42
C PRO A 70 21.10 20.57 4.02
N GLN A 71 20.97 21.41 3.00
CA GLN A 71 20.77 20.92 1.63
C GLN A 71 21.89 19.98 1.19
N ASP A 72 23.13 20.25 1.61
CA ASP A 72 24.30 19.40 1.34
C ASP A 72 24.18 17.99 1.92
N ASP A 73 23.49 17.83 3.06
CA ASP A 73 23.27 16.52 3.67
C ASP A 73 22.12 15.79 2.99
N ILE A 74 21.07 16.51 2.57
CA ILE A 74 19.99 15.96 1.75
C ILE A 74 20.54 15.44 0.42
N ASP A 75 21.46 16.16 -0.20
CA ASP A 75 22.04 15.74 -1.47
C ASP A 75 22.98 14.53 -1.33
N LYS A 76 23.44 14.23 -0.10
CA LYS A 76 24.20 13.02 0.26
C LYS A 76 23.31 11.87 0.75
N THR A 77 22.02 12.08 0.98
CA THR A 77 21.13 10.99 1.41
C THR A 77 20.93 9.97 0.30
N TRP A 78 20.78 8.70 0.70
CA TRP A 78 20.37 7.60 -0.19
C TRP A 78 19.04 7.98 -0.85
N ASN A 79 19.04 8.19 -2.18
CA ASN A 79 17.98 8.79 -2.99
C ASN A 79 17.99 10.33 -3.06
N SER A 80 19.14 10.94 -3.30
CA SER A 80 19.19 12.35 -3.66
C SER A 80 18.32 12.62 -4.90
N LYS A 81 17.88 13.87 -5.10
CA LYS A 81 17.09 14.23 -6.30
C LYS A 81 17.85 13.90 -7.59
N GLN A 82 19.18 14.08 -7.57
CA GLN A 82 20.04 13.78 -8.69
C GLN A 82 20.08 12.28 -8.98
N GLU A 83 20.28 11.45 -7.95
CA GLU A 83 20.25 9.98 -8.07
C GLU A 83 18.91 9.50 -8.60
N MET A 84 17.80 9.98 -8.02
CA MET A 84 16.46 9.64 -8.46
C MET A 84 16.22 10.03 -9.93
N ASN A 85 16.69 11.20 -10.35
CA ASN A 85 16.60 11.64 -11.75
C ASN A 85 17.50 10.82 -12.68
N ALA A 86 18.69 10.41 -12.22
CA ALA A 86 19.56 9.51 -12.98
C ALA A 86 18.89 8.13 -13.13
N PHE A 87 18.37 7.57 -12.05
CA PHE A 87 17.63 6.31 -12.05
C PHE A 87 16.43 6.34 -13.01
N LYS A 88 15.59 7.39 -12.94
CA LYS A 88 14.45 7.55 -13.87
C LYS A 88 14.90 7.59 -15.33
N ARG A 89 16.00 8.28 -15.63
CA ARG A 89 16.56 8.33 -16.99
C ARG A 89 17.01 6.95 -17.46
N THR A 90 17.75 6.23 -16.64
CA THR A 90 18.18 4.85 -16.91
C THR A 90 16.97 3.94 -17.15
N LEU A 91 15.98 3.99 -16.27
CA LEU A 91 14.75 3.19 -16.37
C LEU A 91 13.99 3.45 -17.69
N LEU A 92 13.85 4.71 -18.08
CA LEU A 92 13.21 5.08 -19.35
C LEU A 92 14.01 4.61 -20.56
N ASN A 93 15.35 4.69 -20.49
CA ASN A 93 16.22 4.21 -21.56
C ASN A 93 16.15 2.69 -21.70
N ASP A 94 16.13 1.94 -20.59
CA ASP A 94 15.93 0.49 -20.60
C ASP A 94 14.57 0.11 -21.19
N GLY A 95 13.51 0.81 -20.79
CA GLY A 95 12.18 0.66 -21.38
C GLY A 95 12.17 0.88 -22.89
N ARG A 96 12.81 1.95 -23.38
CA ARG A 96 12.93 2.23 -24.83
C ARG A 96 13.76 1.18 -25.56
N ARG A 97 14.89 0.76 -24.98
CA ARG A 97 15.76 -0.26 -25.58
C ARG A 97 15.01 -1.57 -25.73
N MET A 98 14.30 -1.98 -24.68
CA MET A 98 13.52 -3.21 -24.68
C MET A 98 12.32 -3.14 -25.62
N ALA A 99 11.59 -2.02 -25.63
CA ALA A 99 10.49 -1.81 -26.57
C ALA A 99 10.96 -1.92 -28.03
N LYS A 100 12.13 -1.32 -28.36
CA LYS A 100 12.73 -1.43 -29.69
C LYS A 100 13.10 -2.88 -30.00
N PHE A 101 13.77 -3.57 -29.07
CA PHE A 101 14.15 -4.97 -29.22
C PHE A 101 12.93 -5.85 -29.52
N LEU A 102 11.87 -5.76 -28.71
CA LEU A 102 10.65 -6.54 -28.90
C LEU A 102 9.90 -6.21 -30.20
N ALA A 103 10.01 -4.97 -30.70
CA ALA A 103 9.42 -4.57 -31.97
C ALA A 103 10.18 -5.10 -33.19
N THR A 104 11.51 -5.27 -33.09
CA THR A 104 12.36 -5.73 -34.19
C THR A 104 12.60 -7.23 -34.20
N THR A 105 12.50 -7.89 -33.05
CA THR A 105 12.76 -9.33 -32.92
C THR A 105 11.49 -10.13 -33.22
N PRO A 106 11.54 -11.11 -34.14
CA PRO A 106 10.43 -12.02 -34.38
C PRO A 106 10.02 -12.74 -33.09
N ARG A 107 8.72 -12.93 -32.85
CA ARG A 107 8.18 -13.47 -31.58
C ARG A 107 8.78 -14.83 -31.17
N GLY A 108 9.14 -15.68 -32.13
CA GLY A 108 9.75 -17.00 -31.85
C GLY A 108 11.22 -16.95 -31.45
N ASN A 109 11.88 -15.80 -31.59
CA ASN A 109 13.30 -15.62 -31.34
C ASN A 109 13.58 -14.89 -30.02
N VAL A 110 12.53 -14.47 -29.30
CA VAL A 110 12.67 -13.86 -27.98
C VAL A 110 12.77 -14.97 -26.94
N THR A 111 13.91 -15.04 -26.26
CA THR A 111 14.19 -16.01 -25.20
C THR A 111 13.51 -15.63 -23.89
N ASN A 112 13.33 -16.60 -22.99
CA ASN A 112 12.79 -16.32 -21.65
C ASN A 112 13.68 -15.37 -20.86
N ASP A 113 15.01 -15.47 -21.01
CA ASP A 113 15.97 -14.61 -20.33
C ASP A 113 15.83 -13.15 -20.78
N GLU A 114 15.51 -12.92 -22.06
CA GLU A 114 15.23 -11.58 -22.57
C GLU A 114 13.90 -11.03 -22.04
N LEU A 115 12.89 -11.88 -21.85
CA LEU A 115 11.62 -11.48 -21.23
C LEU A 115 11.77 -11.16 -19.74
N VAL A 116 12.70 -11.81 -19.03
CA VAL A 116 13.00 -11.51 -17.61
C VAL A 116 13.48 -10.08 -17.46
N ASN A 117 14.23 -9.55 -18.43
CA ASN A 117 14.65 -8.14 -18.45
C ASN A 117 13.48 -7.14 -18.60
N CYS A 118 12.29 -7.60 -18.97
CA CYS A 118 11.09 -6.78 -19.00
C CYS A 118 10.44 -6.64 -17.61
N ILE A 119 10.81 -7.48 -16.64
CA ILE A 119 10.19 -7.51 -15.32
C ILE A 119 10.41 -6.18 -14.60
N GLY A 120 9.32 -5.58 -14.12
CA GLY A 120 9.34 -4.27 -13.45
C GLY A 120 9.29 -3.07 -14.40
N ILE A 121 9.53 -3.25 -15.70
CA ILE A 121 9.40 -2.19 -16.72
C ILE A 121 8.25 -2.45 -17.71
N GLU A 122 7.41 -3.47 -17.47
CA GLU A 122 6.37 -3.89 -18.42
C GLU A 122 5.38 -2.76 -18.74
N PHE A 123 5.14 -1.89 -17.77
CA PHE A 123 4.26 -0.72 -17.93
C PHE A 123 4.82 0.34 -18.90
N LEU A 124 6.14 0.33 -19.15
CA LEU A 124 6.78 1.19 -20.17
C LEU A 124 6.68 0.57 -21.57
N LEU A 125 6.41 -0.74 -21.65
CA LEU A 125 6.33 -1.49 -22.90
C LEU A 125 4.90 -1.52 -23.47
N SER A 126 3.89 -1.43 -22.61
CA SER A 126 2.47 -1.43 -23.01
C SER A 126 1.68 -0.40 -22.20
N PRO A 127 1.07 0.61 -22.86
CA PRO A 127 0.13 1.54 -22.24
C PRO A 127 -1.05 0.83 -21.56
N GLU A 128 -1.51 -0.30 -22.12
CA GLU A 128 -2.60 -1.10 -21.58
C GLU A 128 -2.22 -1.74 -20.24
N LEU A 129 -0.99 -2.23 -20.11
CA LEU A 129 -0.48 -2.76 -18.84
C LEU A 129 -0.36 -1.66 -17.78
N LEU A 130 0.08 -0.46 -18.17
CA LEU A 130 0.11 0.70 -17.27
C LEU A 130 -1.30 1.09 -16.80
N ALA A 131 -2.27 1.17 -17.73
CA ALA A 131 -3.65 1.46 -17.41
C ALA A 131 -4.23 0.43 -16.43
N LYS A 132 -4.05 -0.87 -16.72
CA LYS A 132 -4.49 -1.97 -15.86
C LYS A 132 -3.86 -1.91 -14.47
N ALA A 133 -2.58 -1.59 -14.36
CA ALA A 133 -1.90 -1.44 -13.07
C ALA A 133 -2.46 -0.26 -12.26
N ARG A 134 -2.74 0.87 -12.93
CA ARG A 134 -3.36 2.05 -12.30
C ARG A 134 -4.78 1.74 -11.84
N ASP A 135 -5.58 1.08 -12.66
CA ASP A 135 -6.94 0.68 -12.33
C ASP A 135 -6.98 -0.29 -11.16
N GLY A 136 -6.08 -1.28 -11.14
CA GLY A 136 -5.96 -2.21 -10.01
C GLY A 136 -5.64 -1.50 -8.69
N LYS A 137 -4.72 -0.53 -8.70
CA LYS A 137 -4.42 0.29 -7.51
C LYS A 137 -5.64 1.12 -7.08
N ARG A 138 -6.32 1.77 -8.03
CA ARG A 138 -7.52 2.57 -7.74
C ARG A 138 -8.63 1.71 -7.13
N LEU A 139 -8.90 0.54 -7.72
CA LEU A 139 -9.93 -0.37 -7.24
C LEU A 139 -9.60 -0.89 -5.84
N HIS A 140 -8.35 -1.28 -5.59
CA HIS A 140 -7.90 -1.69 -4.27
C HIS A 140 -8.10 -0.58 -3.21
N SER A 141 -7.64 0.64 -3.49
CA SER A 141 -7.84 1.77 -2.58
C SER A 141 -9.32 2.06 -2.35
N ALA A 142 -10.14 2.04 -3.40
CA ALA A 142 -11.57 2.24 -3.28
C ALA A 142 -12.23 1.17 -2.41
N ALA A 143 -11.86 -0.11 -2.57
CA ALA A 143 -12.40 -1.19 -1.75
C ALA A 143 -12.06 -1.03 -0.26
N VAL A 144 -10.81 -0.69 0.05
CA VAL A 144 -10.36 -0.46 1.44
C VAL A 144 -11.08 0.76 2.04
N LEU A 145 -11.14 1.87 1.32
CA LEU A 145 -11.80 3.09 1.78
C LEU A 145 -13.31 2.91 1.98
N SER A 146 -13.97 2.16 1.09
CA SER A 146 -15.39 1.83 1.21
C SER A 146 -15.67 0.98 2.45
N GLU A 147 -14.83 -0.02 2.74
CA GLU A 147 -14.98 -0.80 3.97
C GLU A 147 -14.72 0.06 5.21
N GLN A 148 -13.70 0.92 5.20
CA GLN A 148 -13.46 1.86 6.30
C GLN A 148 -14.65 2.78 6.51
N ALA A 149 -15.25 3.30 5.44
CA ALA A 149 -16.45 4.13 5.53
C ALA A 149 -17.64 3.36 6.14
N ARG A 150 -17.86 2.12 5.70
CA ARG A 150 -18.87 1.22 6.28
C ARG A 150 -18.64 1.02 7.78
N GLN A 151 -17.41 0.70 8.16
CA GLN A 151 -17.00 0.49 9.56
C GLN A 151 -17.25 1.72 10.43
N ARG A 152 -16.97 2.93 9.93
CA ARG A 152 -17.29 4.20 10.63
C ARG A 152 -18.79 4.37 10.88
N VAL A 153 -19.64 4.08 9.90
CA VAL A 153 -21.11 4.22 10.04
C VAL A 153 -21.65 3.31 11.15
N PHE A 154 -21.09 2.10 11.29
CA PHE A 154 -21.52 1.15 12.32
C PHE A 154 -20.75 1.26 13.63
N GLY A 155 -19.80 2.21 13.75
CA GLY A 155 -18.95 2.35 14.95
C GLY A 155 -18.07 1.12 15.22
N VAL A 156 -17.77 0.32 14.20
CA VAL A 156 -16.95 -0.90 14.31
C VAL A 156 -15.55 -0.60 13.80
N CYS A 157 -14.51 -1.05 14.48
CA CYS A 157 -13.15 -1.07 13.96
C CYS A 157 -12.69 -2.53 13.85
N ASN A 158 -12.71 -3.08 12.63
CA ASN A 158 -12.29 -4.45 12.36
C ASN A 158 -11.12 -4.49 11.38
N ALA A 159 -9.92 -4.55 11.94
CA ALA A 159 -8.67 -4.61 11.19
C ALA A 159 -8.56 -5.90 10.36
N ASP A 160 -9.10 -7.03 10.83
CA ASP A 160 -9.05 -8.30 10.11
C ASP A 160 -9.88 -8.26 8.83
N ASP A 161 -11.02 -7.57 8.85
CA ASP A 161 -11.85 -7.37 7.66
C ASP A 161 -11.12 -6.51 6.62
N LEU A 162 -10.47 -5.41 7.04
CA LEU A 162 -9.66 -4.57 6.14
C LEU A 162 -8.46 -5.34 5.58
N ALA A 163 -7.78 -6.13 6.41
CA ALA A 163 -6.66 -6.97 5.99
C ALA A 163 -7.11 -8.04 5.00
N ARG A 164 -8.28 -8.66 5.21
CA ARG A 164 -8.90 -9.62 4.28
C ARG A 164 -9.21 -8.95 2.94
N ILE A 165 -9.93 -7.84 2.93
CA ILE A 165 -10.29 -7.11 1.71
C ILE A 165 -9.04 -6.67 0.95
N SER A 166 -8.04 -6.15 1.67
CA SER A 166 -6.75 -5.77 1.10
C SER A 166 -6.05 -6.97 0.43
N ARG A 167 -6.00 -8.10 1.13
CA ARG A 167 -5.40 -9.36 0.64
C ARG A 167 -6.12 -9.91 -0.58
N ASP A 168 -7.44 -9.89 -0.59
CA ASP A 168 -8.25 -10.42 -1.68
C ASP A 168 -8.10 -9.57 -2.94
N ASN A 169 -8.14 -8.24 -2.79
CA ASN A 169 -7.93 -7.30 -3.90
C ASN A 169 -6.52 -7.36 -4.49
N THR A 170 -5.52 -7.75 -3.69
CA THR A 170 -4.12 -7.87 -4.14
C THR A 170 -3.71 -9.30 -4.50
N ARG A 171 -4.62 -10.28 -4.46
CA ARG A 171 -4.32 -11.71 -4.63
C ARG A 171 -3.58 -12.03 -5.94
N SER A 172 -4.04 -11.46 -7.06
CA SER A 172 -3.42 -11.66 -8.38
C SER A 172 -2.00 -11.09 -8.44
N SER A 173 -1.81 -9.88 -7.92
CA SER A 173 -0.51 -9.21 -7.85
C SER A 173 0.46 -9.96 -6.95
N ARG A 174 0.00 -10.46 -5.80
CA ARG A 174 0.80 -11.29 -4.88
C ARG A 174 1.22 -12.61 -5.51
N ARG A 175 0.30 -13.29 -6.21
CA ARG A 175 0.63 -14.52 -6.96
C ARG A 175 1.71 -14.26 -8.01
N ARG A 176 1.54 -13.20 -8.81
CA ARG A 176 2.54 -12.80 -9.80
C ARG A 176 3.90 -12.51 -9.15
N ALA A 177 3.93 -11.73 -8.07
CA ALA A 177 5.17 -11.41 -7.36
C ALA A 177 5.85 -12.67 -6.81
N HIS A 178 5.07 -13.61 -6.26
CA HIS A 178 5.58 -14.90 -5.81
C HIS A 178 6.19 -15.71 -6.96
N THR A 179 5.50 -15.82 -8.10
CA THR A 179 6.03 -16.50 -9.30
C THR A 179 7.34 -15.87 -9.77
N ILE A 180 7.41 -14.54 -9.82
CA ILE A 180 8.64 -13.84 -10.19
C ILE A 180 9.77 -14.17 -9.19
N ALA A 181 9.49 -14.08 -7.89
CA ALA A 181 10.48 -14.38 -6.85
C ALA A 181 11.00 -15.83 -6.94
N THR A 182 10.13 -16.80 -7.21
CA THR A 182 10.55 -18.20 -7.37
C THR A 182 11.42 -18.41 -8.61
N MET A 183 11.16 -17.68 -9.70
CA MET A 183 12.00 -17.76 -10.91
C MET A 183 13.41 -17.23 -10.63
N TYR A 184 13.54 -16.11 -9.92
CA TYR A 184 14.84 -15.58 -9.52
C TYR A 184 15.62 -16.49 -8.56
N GLN A 185 14.94 -17.31 -7.76
CA GLN A 185 15.61 -18.27 -6.88
C GLN A 185 16.17 -19.49 -7.63
N GLN A 186 15.71 -19.74 -8.85
CA GLN A 186 16.09 -20.90 -9.67
C GLN A 186 17.18 -20.57 -10.71
N MET A 187 17.52 -19.29 -10.85
CA MET A 187 18.61 -18.77 -11.68
C MET A 187 19.86 -18.57 -10.84
#